data_AF-A0A848N1I8-F1
#
_entry.id   AF-A0A848N1I8-F1
#
_cell.length_a   1.000
_cell.length_b   1.000
_cell.length_c   1.000
_cell.angle_alpha   90.00
_cell.angle_beta   90.00
_cell.angle_gamma   90.00
#
_symmetry.space_group_name_H-M   'P 1'
#
loop_
_entity.id
_entity.type
_entity.pdbx_description
1 polymer ?
#
loop_
_entity_poly.entity_id
_entity_poly.type
_entity_poly.pdbx_seq_one_letter_code
_entity_poly.pdbx_strand_id
1 'polypeptide(L)' 'MKVKDLNGCEITVTNLDEAIRITAEYKEYEHINDRFSDLDKRLMNRYWTDMHEKLKKIKSKQSEQSRQSNRV' A
#
# COMPACT_ATOMS: atom_id res chain seq x y z
N MET A 1 -7.05 11.16 -1.38
CA MET A 1 -5.62 11.53 -1.17
C MET A 1 -4.78 10.99 -2.33
N LYS A 2 -3.55 11.47 -2.54
CA LYS A 2 -2.66 11.00 -3.61
C LYS A 2 -1.40 10.34 -3.04
N VAL A 3 -0.97 9.24 -3.63
CA VAL A 3 0.26 8.50 -3.27
C VAL A 3 1.07 8.25 -4.52
N LYS A 4 2.40 8.41 -4.46
CA LYS A 4 3.29 8.03 -5.56
C LYS A 4 3.73 6.59 -5.40
N ASP A 5 3.52 5.79 -6.44
CA ASP A 5 3.99 4.41 -6.50
C ASP A 5 5.51 4.33 -6.65
N LEU A 6 6.04 3.11 -6.77
CA LEU A 6 7.47 2.87 -6.96
C LEU A 6 8.01 3.40 -8.30
N ASN A 7 7.14 3.55 -9.31
CA ASN A 7 7.50 4.04 -10.65
C ASN A 7 7.35 5.57 -10.78
N GLY A 8 6.91 6.26 -9.72
CA GLY A 8 6.68 7.70 -9.73
C GLY A 8 5.30 8.12 -10.24
N CYS A 9 4.42 7.16 -10.53
CA CYS A 9 3.03 7.40 -10.93
C CYS A 9 2.19 7.82 -9.72
N GLU A 10 1.36 8.86 -9.91
CA GLU A 10 0.40 9.29 -8.89
C GLU A 10 -0.86 8.42 -8.92
N ILE A 11 -1.15 7.77 -7.80
CA ILE A 11 -2.37 6.99 -7.58
C ILE A 11 -3.29 7.79 -6.67
N THR A 12 -4.54 7.96 -7.11
CA THR A 12 -5.58 8.57 -6.29
C THR A 12 -6.21 7.50 -5.41
N VAL A 13 -6.05 7.64 -4.09
CA VAL A 13 -6.64 6.77 -3.07
C VAL A 13 -7.89 7.45 -2.54
N THR A 14 -9.05 6.85 -2.81
CA THR A 14 -10.38 7.30 -2.37
C THR A 14 -10.75 6.75 -1.00
N ASN A 15 -10.37 5.49 -0.72
CA ASN A 15 -10.57 4.83 0.56
C ASN A 15 -9.24 4.24 1.06
N LEU A 16 -8.71 4.78 2.16
CA LEU A 16 -7.41 4.39 2.68
C LEU A 16 -7.43 2.98 3.32
N ASP A 17 -8.50 2.63 4.04
CA ASP A 17 -8.60 1.34 4.71
C ASP A 17 -8.73 0.20 3.71
N GLU A 18 -9.52 0.42 2.67
CA GLU A 18 -9.67 -0.53 1.57
C GLU A 18 -8.37 -0.70 0.77
N ALA A 19 -7.64 0.40 0.52
CA ALA A 19 -6.35 0.33 -0.16
C ALA A 19 -5.30 -0.44 0.67
N ILE A 20 -5.29 -0.29 2.00
CA ILE A 20 -4.41 -1.06 2.89
C ILE A 20 -4.75 -2.55 2.84
N ARG A 21 -6.04 -2.90 2.86
CA ARG A 21 -6.50 -4.29 2.75
C ARG A 21 -6.07 -4.91 1.42
N ILE A 22 -6.35 -4.25 0.30
CA ILE A 22 -5.99 -4.73 -1.05
C ILE A 22 -4.49 -4.95 -1.15
N THR A 23 -3.68 -3.99 -0.73
CA THR A 23 -2.22 -4.12 -0.79
C THR A 23 -1.67 -5.21 0.14
N ALA A 24 -2.35 -5.52 1.24
CA ALA A 24 -2.01 -6.64 2.11
C ALA A 24 -2.32 -8.00 1.49
N GLU A 25 -3.40 -8.11 0.71
CA GLU A 25 -3.78 -9.35 0.03
C GLU A 25 -2.88 -9.59 -1.19
N TYR A 26 -2.65 -8.55 -2.01
CA TYR A 26 -1.87 -8.67 -3.25
C TYR A 26 -0.38 -8.97 -3.04
N LYS A 27 0.15 -8.74 -1.83
CA LYS A 27 1.50 -9.17 -1.48
C LYS A 27 1.62 -10.69 -1.34
N GLU A 28 0.50 -11.43 -1.31
CA GLU A 28 0.42 -12.89 -1.14
C GLU A 28 -0.07 -13.62 -2.40
N TYR A 29 -0.48 -12.87 -3.44
CA TYR A 29 -0.96 -13.45 -4.70
C TYR A 29 0.18 -13.75 -5.67
N GLU A 30 0.29 -15.02 -6.04
CA GLU A 30 1.19 -15.53 -7.10
C GLU A 30 0.35 -16.12 -8.24
N HIS A 31 0.83 -16.02 -9.47
CA HIS A 31 0.20 -16.69 -10.60
C HIS A 31 0.52 -18.18 -10.54
N ILE A 32 -0.49 -19.01 -10.86
CA ILE A 32 -0.34 -20.47 -10.98
C ILE A 32 0.66 -20.86 -12.09
N ASN A 33 0.86 -19.98 -13.07
CA ASN A 33 1.80 -20.21 -14.15
C ASN A 33 3.22 -19.81 -13.75
N ASP A 34 4.07 -20.81 -13.50
CA ASP A 34 5.46 -20.67 -13.07
C ASP A 34 6.32 -19.75 -13.95
N ARG A 35 5.95 -19.51 -15.21
CA ARG A 35 6.63 -18.55 -16.10
C ARG A 35 6.62 -17.11 -15.56
N PHE A 36 5.71 -16.81 -14.64
CA PHE A 36 5.60 -15.51 -13.99
C PHE A 36 6.18 -15.49 -12.58
N SER A 37 6.69 -16.60 -12.05
CA SER A 37 7.17 -16.70 -10.66
C SER A 37 8.22 -15.63 -10.30
N ASP A 38 9.14 -15.30 -11.21
CA ASP A 38 10.13 -14.24 -10.98
C ASP A 38 9.52 -12.84 -11.00
N LEU A 39 8.49 -12.62 -11.82
CA LEU A 39 7.74 -11.37 -11.85
C LEU A 39 6.91 -11.22 -10.57
N ASP A 40 6.23 -12.28 -10.15
CA ASP A 40 5.39 -12.32 -8.95
C ASP A 40 6.21 -12.05 -7.70
N LYS A 41 7.36 -12.72 -7.56
CA LYS A 41 8.30 -12.44 -6.48
C LYS A 41 8.74 -10.97 -6.48
N ARG A 42 8.95 -10.34 -7.63
CA ARG A 42 9.33 -8.92 -7.69
C ARG A 42 8.16 -8.00 -7.31
N LEU A 43 6.96 -8.28 -7.82
CA LEU A 43 5.75 -7.48 -7.55
C LEU A 43 5.32 -7.60 -6.09
N MET A 44 5.23 -8.82 -5.55
CA MET A 44 4.92 -9.06 -4.13
C MET A 44 5.95 -8.39 -3.22
N ASN A 45 7.24 -8.67 -3.43
CA ASN A 45 8.25 -8.22 -2.46
C ASN A 45 8.53 -6.72 -2.52
N ARG A 46 8.47 -6.09 -3.70
CA ARG A 46 8.87 -4.70 -3.84
C ARG A 46 7.69 -3.76 -4.01
N TYR A 47 6.85 -4.00 -5.02
CA TYR A 47 5.80 -3.05 -5.37
C TYR A 47 4.69 -3.02 -4.32
N TRP A 48 4.12 -4.18 -4.00
CA TRP A 48 3.00 -4.27 -3.05
C TRP A 48 3.44 -3.96 -1.62
N THR A 49 4.62 -4.42 -1.20
CA THR A 49 5.22 -4.06 0.09
C THR A 49 5.41 -2.54 0.24
N ASP A 50 5.99 -1.88 -0.75
CA ASP A 50 6.22 -0.42 -0.73
C ASP A 50 4.90 0.34 -0.62
N MET A 51 3.91 -0.02 -1.44
CA MET A 51 2.58 0.58 -1.40
C MET A 51 1.90 0.37 -0.05
N HIS A 52 1.94 -0.85 0.48
CA HIS A 52 1.32 -1.19 1.78
C HIS A 52 1.92 -0.36 2.92
N GLU A 53 3.25 -0.28 3.00
CA GLU A 53 3.95 0.50 4.03
C GLU A 53 3.68 2.01 3.91
N LYS A 54 3.65 2.55 2.68
CA LYS A 54 3.29 3.96 2.44
C LYS A 54 1.88 4.27 2.95
N LEU A 55 0.90 3.42 2.63
CA LEU A 55 -0.48 3.61 3.06
C LEU A 55 -0.63 3.50 4.58
N LYS A 56 0.02 2.51 5.22
CA LYS A 56 0.07 2.39 6.68
C LYS A 56 0.66 3.62 7.36
N LYS A 57 1.78 4.14 6.84
CA LYS A 57 2.42 5.36 7.37
C LYS A 57 1.48 6.56 7.31
N ILE A 58 0.67 6.66 6.26
CA ILE A 58 -0.31 7.75 6.13
C ILE A 58 -1.45 7.56 7.15
N LYS A 59 -1.96 6.34 7.31
CA LYS A 59 -2.98 6.03 8.33
C LYS A 59 -2.50 6.33 9.75
N SER A 60 -1.27 5.96 10.09
CA SER A 60 -0.67 6.27 11.40
C SER A 60 -0.60 7.77 11.64
N LYS A 61 -0.10 8.55 10.67
CA LYS A 61 -0.04 10.02 10.77
C LYS A 61 -1.41 10.66 10.96
N GLN A 62 -2.43 10.20 10.22
CA GLN A 62 -3.80 10.70 10.39
C GLN A 62 -4.34 10.41 11.80
N SER A 63 -4.03 9.23 12.34
CA SER A 63 -4.43 8.85 13.70
C SER A 63 -3.69 9.63 14.79
N GLU A 64 -2.45 10.05 14.54
CA GLU A 64 -1.68 10.91 15.45
C GLU A 64 -2.22 12.34 15.43
N GLN A 65 -2.53 12.86 14.23
CA GLN A 65 -3.12 14.20 14.05
C GLN A 65 -4.50 14.31 14.71
N SER A 66 -5.35 13.30 14.60
CA SER A 66 -6.66 13.30 15.25
C SER A 66 -6.55 13.24 16.78
N ARG A 67 -5.54 12.55 17.33
CA ARG A 67 -5.26 12.53 18.78
C ARG A 67 -4.72 13.85 19.30
N GLN A 68 -3.89 14.56 18.53
CA GLN A 68 -3.38 15.88 18.88
C GLN A 68 -4.49 16.94 18.85
N SER A 69 -5.41 16.87 17.88
CA SER A 69 -6.53 17.80 17.76
C SER A 69 -7.58 17.66 18.87
N ASN A 70 -7.73 16.48 19.47
CA ASN A 70 -8.68 16.23 20.56
C ASN A 70 -8.12 16.57 21.96
N ARG A 71 -6.91 17.13 22.05
CA ARG A 71 -6.25 17.52 23.31
C ARG A 71 -6.23 19.03 23.55
N VAL A 72 -6.87 19.82 22.68
CA VAL A 72 -6.95 21.29 22.76
C VAL A 72 -8.36 21.70 23.16
#